data_AF-A0A820CSM3-F1
#
_entry.id   AF-A0A820CSM3-F1
#
_cell.length_a   1.000
_cell.length_b   1.000
_cell.length_c   1.000
_cell.angle_alpha   90.00
_cell.angle_beta   90.00
_cell.angle_gamma   90.00
#
_symmetry.space_group_name_H-M   'P 1'
#
loop_
_entity.id
_entity.type
_entity.pdbx_description
1 polymer ?
#
loop_
_entity_poly.entity_id
_entity_poly.type
_entity_poly.pdbx_seq_one_letter_code
_entity_poly.pdbx_strand_id
1 'polypeptide(L)'
;MSVDINNYNPTRVLVGVPYVNTVFHFIVGGGGTTLNLTDQISNDNSIGFGKGVAWIASDQAAILANIYTSTFSSWLSSQIWVYTQLPSTSLASTPTAIIPNSQQPIPSSISSELINIVSTPSGLVVLDVSAPDSIAIPSISTTQSCLAGMMKSDTGLHPCSLCPMGWRSSVDSINCTVCNASAFCPPGAVAEVSQTELQTISQAYSYYENPDIKLFDDVLLNNVFHIGSTRHCVAVSPIFWALIVLIPLLTLIGILFMCQQCSRSSHDSARMKTIKKWFKRTDLVAEGENWIGGLFTIALIVLLIQTYVFANNFVFQYPAASVGSSNFACDVTLRNALFDTSLKSLAIPPSSEEQDMFDLLNDQQWTLHVNLINTAINCSSISPYEIIGTSSIALSLVTCKSVDSVVKTTIVFSNHVEQLQIVLNDINVIGNIAVGLTGLGSTAGSKSAQQINFIQAFYNTNETLVQSIPITLQLIMVS
;
A
#
# COMPACT_ATOMS: atom_id res chain seq x y z
N MET A 1 37.64 37.81 -18.67
CA MET A 1 37.86 38.24 -17.28
C MET A 1 36.65 39.03 -16.87
N SER A 2 36.14 38.82 -15.67
CA SER A 2 35.02 39.59 -15.10
C SER A 2 35.46 40.26 -13.81
N VAL A 3 34.89 41.42 -13.50
CA VAL A 3 35.17 42.17 -12.27
C VAL A 3 33.86 42.66 -11.70
N ASP A 4 33.70 42.56 -10.39
CA ASP A 4 32.61 43.21 -9.69
C ASP A 4 33.04 43.81 -8.35
N ILE A 5 32.60 45.05 -8.10
CA ILE A 5 32.89 45.81 -6.89
C ILE A 5 31.66 45.70 -6.00
N ASN A 6 31.85 45.35 -4.74
CA ASN A 6 30.73 45.15 -3.84
C ASN A 6 30.06 46.50 -3.52
N ASN A 7 28.87 46.74 -4.08
CA ASN A 7 28.12 47.97 -3.86
C ASN A 7 27.69 48.18 -2.40
N TYR A 8 27.60 47.11 -1.60
CA TYR A 8 27.27 47.15 -0.17
C TYR A 8 28.51 47.33 0.72
N ASN A 9 29.69 46.96 0.22
CA ASN A 9 30.98 47.17 0.87
C ASN A 9 32.07 47.45 -0.18
N PRO A 10 32.25 48.72 -0.61
CA PRO A 10 33.11 49.07 -1.75
C PRO A 10 34.60 48.79 -1.51
N THR A 11 34.97 48.36 -0.30
CA THR A 11 36.32 47.86 -0.01
C THR A 11 36.58 46.45 -0.55
N ARG A 12 35.60 45.79 -1.17
CA ARG A 12 35.73 44.41 -1.66
C ARG A 12 35.52 44.31 -3.16
N VAL A 13 36.39 43.54 -3.81
CA VAL A 13 36.36 43.35 -5.26
C VAL A 13 36.53 41.87 -5.59
N LEU A 14 35.71 41.36 -6.50
CA LEU A 14 35.87 40.03 -7.10
C LEU A 14 36.42 40.18 -8.50
N VAL A 15 37.40 39.34 -8.84
CA VAL A 15 37.97 39.26 -10.18
C VAL A 15 37.96 37.81 -10.64
N GLY A 16 37.13 37.51 -11.63
CA GLY A 16 37.06 36.20 -12.27
C GLY A 16 37.96 36.12 -13.49
N VAL A 17 38.83 35.11 -13.51
CA VAL A 17 39.76 34.85 -14.62
C VAL A 17 39.45 33.47 -15.20
N PRO A 18 38.52 33.38 -16.18
CA PRO A 18 37.97 32.11 -16.63
C PRO A 18 39.01 31.16 -17.21
N TYR A 19 40.04 31.70 -17.89
CA TYR A 19 41.12 30.91 -18.48
C TYR A 19 42.00 30.20 -17.44
N VAL A 20 42.18 30.82 -16.26
CA VAL A 20 42.93 30.23 -15.13
C VAL A 20 41.98 29.44 -14.22
N ASN A 21 40.68 29.53 -14.48
CA ASN A 21 39.62 28.90 -13.72
C ASN A 21 39.56 29.33 -12.25
N THR A 22 39.92 30.58 -11.99
CA THR A 22 40.09 31.11 -10.65
C THR A 22 39.32 32.42 -10.48
N VAL A 23 38.66 32.57 -9.33
CA VAL A 23 38.11 33.83 -8.85
C VAL A 23 38.95 34.32 -7.69
N PHE A 24 39.43 35.55 -7.80
CA PHE A 24 40.24 36.22 -6.79
C PHE A 24 39.38 37.21 -6.00
N HIS A 25 39.57 37.23 -4.69
CA HIS A 25 38.98 38.21 -3.79
C HIS A 25 40.04 39.20 -3.34
N PHE A 26 39.76 40.48 -3.54
CA PHE A 26 40.63 41.57 -3.15
C PHE A 26 39.95 42.48 -2.13
N ILE A 27 40.76 43.02 -1.22
CA ILE A 27 40.39 44.17 -0.39
C ILE A 27 41.09 45.41 -0.90
N VAL A 28 40.32 46.47 -1.08
CA VAL A 28 40.80 47.81 -1.41
C VAL A 28 41.35 48.46 -0.14
N GLY A 29 42.66 48.68 -0.11
CA GLY A 29 43.38 49.34 0.98
C GLY A 29 43.84 50.76 0.62
N GLY A 30 44.47 51.43 1.59
CA GLY A 30 45.18 52.69 1.35
C GLY A 30 44.31 53.83 0.81
N GLY A 31 43.04 53.90 1.20
CA GLY A 31 42.10 54.92 0.72
C GLY A 31 41.70 54.77 -0.75
N GLY A 32 41.72 53.56 -1.31
CA GLY A 32 41.34 53.31 -2.71
C GLY A 32 42.51 53.05 -3.66
N THR A 33 43.74 53.01 -3.15
CA THR A 33 44.96 53.03 -3.98
C THR A 33 45.67 51.68 -4.09
N THR A 34 45.36 50.73 -3.20
CA THR A 34 45.96 49.39 -3.22
C THR A 34 44.90 48.30 -3.27
N LEU A 35 45.18 47.23 -4.01
CA LEU A 35 44.39 45.99 -4.01
C LEU A 35 45.23 44.89 -3.35
N ASN A 36 44.79 44.44 -2.18
CA ASN A 36 45.42 43.33 -1.48
C ASN A 36 44.63 42.06 -1.79
N LEU A 37 45.29 41.07 -2.40
CA LEU A 37 44.71 39.75 -2.59
C LEU A 37 44.52 39.10 -1.22
N THR A 38 43.28 38.71 -0.90
CA THR A 38 42.96 38.04 0.35
C THR A 38 42.76 36.56 0.16
N ASP A 39 42.11 36.15 -0.92
CA ASP A 39 41.83 34.75 -1.19
C ASP A 39 41.58 34.45 -2.67
N GLN A 40 41.60 33.16 -3.03
CA GLN A 40 41.28 32.67 -4.35
C GLN A 40 40.51 31.35 -4.29
N ILE A 41 39.51 31.19 -5.15
CA ILE A 41 38.85 29.90 -5.40
C ILE A 41 39.19 29.46 -6.81
N SER A 42 39.73 28.25 -6.96
CA SER A 42 39.78 27.55 -8.24
C SER A 42 38.69 26.49 -8.31
N ASN A 43 38.18 26.26 -9.51
CA ASN A 43 37.46 25.04 -9.82
C ASN A 43 38.44 24.13 -10.57
N ASP A 44 38.72 22.90 -10.14
CA ASP A 44 39.76 22.09 -10.78
C ASP A 44 39.22 21.28 -11.97
N ASN A 45 37.92 21.37 -12.25
CA ASN A 45 37.22 20.42 -13.12
C ASN A 45 37.07 20.86 -14.59
N SER A 46 37.12 22.17 -14.93
CA SER A 46 37.07 22.65 -16.32
C SER A 46 37.17 24.17 -16.42
N ILE A 47 37.90 24.70 -17.40
CA ILE A 47 37.99 26.15 -17.70
C ILE A 47 36.61 26.78 -17.93
N GLY A 48 36.40 28.00 -17.44
CA GLY A 48 35.12 28.71 -17.56
C GLY A 48 34.55 29.24 -16.24
N PHE A 49 35.14 28.88 -15.10
CA PHE A 49 34.83 29.40 -13.77
C PHE A 49 35.26 30.85 -13.60
N GLY A 50 34.34 31.72 -13.15
CA GLY A 50 34.62 33.15 -13.06
C GLY A 50 34.53 33.86 -14.41
N LYS A 51 33.75 33.33 -15.36
CA LYS A 51 33.38 34.06 -16.59
C LYS A 51 32.51 35.28 -16.28
N GLY A 52 31.69 35.17 -15.23
CA GLY A 52 30.92 36.24 -14.62
C GLY A 52 31.03 36.14 -13.10
N VAL A 53 31.17 37.27 -12.43
CA VAL A 53 31.18 37.38 -10.97
C VAL A 53 30.26 38.53 -10.58
N ALA A 54 29.50 38.36 -9.51
CA ALA A 54 28.50 39.33 -9.10
C ALA A 54 28.28 39.28 -7.58
N TRP A 55 28.40 40.43 -6.91
CA TRP A 55 28.03 40.62 -5.51
C TRP A 55 26.53 40.78 -5.38
N ILE A 56 25.90 39.89 -4.62
CA ILE A 56 24.45 39.90 -4.38
C ILE A 56 24.13 40.68 -3.10
N ALA A 57 25.01 40.61 -2.10
CA ALA A 57 24.90 41.33 -0.83
C ALA A 57 26.30 41.67 -0.27
N SER A 58 26.36 42.25 0.94
CA SER A 58 27.62 42.61 1.62
C SER A 58 28.59 41.43 1.82
N ASP A 59 28.05 40.22 1.93
CA ASP A 59 28.75 38.98 2.24
C ASP A 59 28.32 37.81 1.33
N GLN A 60 27.65 38.12 0.21
CA GLN A 60 27.17 37.11 -0.73
C GLN A 60 27.61 37.40 -2.15
N ALA A 61 28.09 36.38 -2.85
CA ALA A 61 28.53 36.48 -4.23
C ALA A 61 28.03 35.30 -5.06
N ALA A 62 27.74 35.55 -6.34
CA ALA A 62 27.51 34.53 -7.34
C ALA A 62 28.67 34.51 -8.33
N ILE A 63 29.05 33.30 -8.73
CA ILE A 63 30.09 33.03 -9.71
C ILE A 63 29.47 32.16 -10.80
N LEU A 64 29.61 32.59 -12.04
CA LEU A 64 29.22 31.79 -13.19
C LEU A 64 30.32 30.75 -13.47
N ALA A 65 29.93 29.49 -13.33
CA ALA A 65 30.74 28.31 -13.58
C ALA A 65 30.28 27.64 -14.88
N ASN A 66 30.97 27.93 -15.98
CA ASN A 66 30.72 27.25 -17.24
C ASN A 66 31.64 26.04 -17.39
N ILE A 67 31.10 24.97 -17.97
CA ILE A 67 31.84 23.78 -18.34
C ILE A 67 31.94 23.77 -19.87
N TYR A 68 33.17 23.75 -20.38
CA TYR A 68 33.46 23.58 -21.81
C TYR A 68 34.12 22.23 -22.06
N THR A 69 34.08 21.76 -23.30
CA THR A 69 34.89 20.62 -23.74
C THR A 69 36.39 20.94 -23.64
N SER A 70 37.23 19.91 -23.51
CA SER A 70 38.70 20.03 -23.42
C SER A 70 39.35 20.79 -24.59
N THR A 71 38.68 20.86 -25.74
CA THR A 71 39.08 21.59 -26.95
C THR A 71 38.56 23.03 -27.03
N PHE A 72 37.81 23.51 -26.03
CA PHE A 72 37.11 24.81 -26.02
C PHE A 72 36.13 25.06 -27.18
N SER A 73 35.81 24.02 -27.96
CA SER A 73 34.98 24.16 -29.16
C SER A 73 33.48 24.13 -28.85
N SER A 74 33.07 23.60 -27.70
CA SER A 74 31.66 23.42 -27.35
C SER A 74 31.40 23.64 -25.87
N TRP A 75 30.28 24.30 -25.59
CA TRP A 75 29.73 24.53 -24.27
C TRP A 75 28.96 23.28 -23.83
N LEU A 76 29.25 22.77 -22.62
CA LEU A 76 28.58 21.59 -22.07
C LEU A 76 27.47 21.96 -21.09
N SER A 77 27.73 22.86 -20.16
CA SER A 77 26.73 23.34 -19.21
C SER A 77 27.11 24.66 -18.55
N SER A 78 26.13 25.31 -17.92
CA SER A 78 26.32 26.47 -17.06
C SER A 78 25.70 26.25 -15.70
N GLN A 79 26.44 26.65 -14.67
CA GLN A 79 25.98 26.66 -13.30
C GLN A 79 26.31 27.99 -12.64
N ILE A 80 25.46 28.44 -11.73
CA ILE A 80 25.70 29.61 -10.90
C ILE A 80 26.01 29.11 -9.50
N TRP A 81 27.24 29.37 -9.06
CA TRP A 81 27.74 28.99 -7.75
C TRP A 81 27.55 30.17 -6.81
N VAL A 82 26.74 29.99 -5.79
CA VAL A 82 26.44 31.03 -4.80
C VAL A 82 27.25 30.76 -3.53
N TYR A 83 27.95 31.79 -3.09
CA TYR A 83 28.72 31.81 -1.85
C TYR A 83 28.07 32.77 -0.88
N THR A 84 27.77 32.28 0.32
CA THR A 84 27.15 33.06 1.39
C THR A 84 28.06 33.13 2.59
N GLN A 85 27.81 34.10 3.48
CA GLN A 85 28.60 34.32 4.70
C GLN A 85 30.10 34.50 4.41
N LEU A 86 30.45 35.20 3.33
CA LEU A 86 31.84 35.47 2.98
C LEU A 86 32.49 36.27 4.11
N PRO A 87 33.36 35.64 4.95
CA PRO A 87 34.03 36.37 6.02
C PRO A 87 34.84 37.52 5.44
N SER A 88 35.22 38.46 6.28
CA SER A 88 35.98 39.64 5.85
C SER A 88 37.31 39.32 5.18
N THR A 89 37.79 38.08 5.24
CA THR A 89 39.14 37.70 4.85
C THR A 89 39.23 36.52 3.88
N SER A 90 38.18 35.72 3.66
CA SER A 90 38.29 34.51 2.84
C SER A 90 37.00 34.16 2.10
N LEU A 91 37.16 33.46 0.99
CA LEU A 91 36.11 32.82 0.22
C LEU A 91 35.96 31.37 0.69
N ALA A 92 34.73 30.85 0.83
CA ALA A 92 34.55 29.44 1.15
C ALA A 92 35.05 28.56 -0.01
N SER A 93 35.65 27.41 0.28
CA SER A 93 36.13 26.47 -0.76
C SER A 93 34.99 25.78 -1.50
N THR A 94 33.82 25.68 -0.88
CA THR A 94 32.62 25.08 -1.48
C THR A 94 31.50 26.13 -1.60
N PRO A 95 30.73 26.12 -2.71
CA PRO A 95 29.56 26.98 -2.83
C PRO A 95 28.47 26.55 -1.85
N THR A 96 27.72 27.52 -1.33
CA THR A 96 26.52 27.28 -0.52
C THR A 96 25.38 26.72 -1.37
N ALA A 97 25.28 27.15 -2.62
CA ALA A 97 24.26 26.68 -3.56
C ALA A 97 24.79 26.62 -4.99
N ILE A 98 24.23 25.70 -5.79
CA ILE A 98 24.51 25.56 -7.22
C ILE A 98 23.16 25.60 -7.95
N ILE A 99 23.02 26.49 -8.94
CA ILE A 99 21.80 26.68 -9.74
C ILE A 99 22.13 26.37 -11.21
N PRO A 100 21.29 25.63 -11.95
CA PRO A 100 20.01 25.04 -11.54
C PRO A 100 20.20 23.84 -10.61
N ASN A 101 19.20 23.57 -9.77
CA ASN A 101 19.06 22.32 -9.02
C ASN A 101 17.59 21.88 -8.98
N SER A 102 17.31 20.72 -8.40
CA SER A 102 15.94 20.15 -8.31
C SER A 102 14.95 21.03 -7.54
N GLN A 103 15.43 21.94 -6.70
CA GLN A 103 14.63 22.86 -5.89
C GLN A 103 14.53 24.25 -6.53
N GLN A 104 15.43 24.58 -7.45
CA GLN A 104 15.54 25.87 -8.14
C GLN A 104 15.93 25.64 -9.62
N PRO A 105 14.97 25.20 -10.45
CA PRO A 105 15.20 25.03 -11.87
C PRO A 105 15.36 26.40 -12.55
N ILE A 106 16.14 26.43 -13.63
CA ILE A 106 16.14 27.59 -14.54
C ILE A 106 14.81 27.59 -15.31
N PRO A 107 14.10 28.74 -15.39
CA PRO A 107 12.89 28.86 -16.20
C PRO A 107 13.12 28.33 -17.63
N SER A 108 12.14 27.62 -18.19
CA SER A 108 12.25 27.03 -19.53
C SER A 108 12.44 28.06 -20.67
N SER A 109 12.19 29.34 -20.38
CA SER A 109 12.46 30.46 -21.28
C SER A 109 13.94 30.86 -21.36
N ILE A 110 14.78 30.35 -20.45
CA ILE A 110 16.22 30.67 -20.40
C ILE A 110 17.01 29.44 -20.89
N SER A 111 17.96 29.66 -21.80
CA SER A 111 18.84 28.59 -22.29
C SER A 111 19.72 28.02 -21.17
N SER A 112 20.09 26.74 -21.29
CA SER A 112 21.09 26.11 -20.41
C SER A 112 22.51 26.67 -20.61
N GLU A 113 22.72 27.54 -21.61
CA GLU A 113 24.00 28.19 -21.93
C GLU A 113 23.97 29.67 -21.51
N LEU A 114 24.49 29.95 -20.30
CA LEU A 114 24.49 31.29 -19.69
C LEU A 114 25.74 32.12 -20.06
N ILE A 115 25.56 33.21 -20.80
CA ILE A 115 26.64 34.10 -21.25
C ILE A 115 27.29 34.81 -20.07
N ASN A 116 26.49 35.43 -19.20
CA ASN A 116 26.97 36.21 -18.08
C ASN A 116 25.91 36.33 -16.97
N ILE A 117 26.33 36.82 -15.81
CA ILE A 117 25.45 37.14 -14.68
C ILE A 117 25.69 38.61 -14.27
N VAL A 118 24.62 39.29 -13.86
CA VAL A 118 24.66 40.70 -13.45
C VAL A 118 23.88 40.85 -12.16
N SER A 119 24.48 41.48 -11.15
CA SER A 119 23.76 41.82 -9.92
C SER A 119 22.93 43.09 -10.10
N THR A 120 21.73 43.09 -9.55
CA THR A 120 20.81 44.23 -9.43
C THR A 120 20.41 44.39 -7.96
N PRO A 121 19.87 45.55 -7.55
CA PRO A 121 19.35 45.73 -6.19
C PRO A 121 18.26 44.71 -5.79
N SER A 122 17.58 44.13 -6.77
CA SER A 122 16.57 43.07 -6.64
C SER A 122 17.11 41.65 -6.89
N GLY A 123 18.43 41.50 -7.06
CA GLY A 123 19.16 40.24 -7.15
C GLY A 123 19.85 40.00 -8.52
N LEU A 124 20.19 38.74 -8.81
CA LEU A 124 20.88 38.30 -10.03
C LEU A 124 20.00 38.16 -11.29
N VAL A 125 20.44 38.84 -12.33
CA VAL A 125 19.97 38.77 -13.71
C VAL A 125 20.93 37.95 -14.55
N VAL A 126 20.42 37.17 -15.49
CA VAL A 126 21.23 36.28 -16.32
C VAL A 126 21.08 36.60 -17.80
N LEU A 127 22.21 36.60 -18.49
CA LEU A 127 22.29 36.75 -19.93
C LEU A 127 22.51 35.36 -20.53
N ASP A 128 21.68 34.96 -21.49
CA ASP A 128 21.78 33.68 -22.18
C ASP A 128 21.96 33.88 -23.70
N VAL A 129 22.19 32.77 -24.42
CA VAL A 129 22.36 32.76 -25.88
C VAL A 129 21.07 32.90 -26.68
N SER A 130 19.91 32.78 -26.03
CA SER A 130 18.60 32.70 -26.67
C SER A 130 17.76 33.97 -26.55
N ALA A 131 18.22 34.99 -25.81
CA ALA A 131 17.49 36.23 -25.59
C ALA A 131 17.14 36.91 -26.94
N PRO A 132 15.85 36.97 -27.32
CA PRO A 132 15.42 37.62 -28.56
C PRO A 132 15.59 39.14 -28.44
N ASP A 133 15.57 39.85 -29.58
CA ASP A 133 15.75 41.30 -29.76
C ASP A 133 14.85 42.23 -28.89
N SER A 134 14.01 41.68 -28.00
CA SER A 134 13.29 42.43 -26.96
C SER A 134 14.08 42.43 -25.65
N ILE A 135 14.49 43.62 -25.22
CA ILE A 135 15.28 43.97 -24.01
C ILE A 135 14.51 43.64 -22.70
N ALA A 136 14.11 42.39 -22.49
CA ALA A 136 13.64 41.89 -21.21
C ALA A 136 14.69 40.89 -20.72
N ILE A 137 15.59 41.38 -19.88
CA ILE A 137 16.68 40.55 -19.37
C ILE A 137 16.11 39.60 -18.32
N PRO A 138 16.19 38.27 -18.52
CA PRO A 138 15.57 37.32 -17.60
C PRO A 138 16.29 37.34 -16.25
N SER A 139 15.52 37.50 -15.17
CA SER A 139 16.02 37.47 -13.80
C SER A 139 15.88 36.09 -13.20
N ILE A 140 16.97 35.52 -12.69
CA ILE A 140 16.94 34.29 -11.87
C ILE A 140 16.63 34.64 -10.40
N SER A 141 16.67 35.92 -10.03
CA SER A 141 16.58 36.37 -8.64
C SER A 141 15.30 37.07 -8.21
N THR A 142 14.33 37.32 -9.09
CA THR A 142 13.00 37.64 -8.59
C THR A 142 12.61 36.42 -7.79
N THR A 143 12.61 36.55 -6.45
CA THR A 143 12.37 35.50 -5.45
C THR A 143 11.49 34.41 -6.05
N GLN A 144 12.09 33.43 -6.71
CA GLN A 144 11.30 32.38 -7.30
C GLN A 144 10.85 31.61 -6.08
N SER A 145 9.56 31.72 -5.84
CA SER A 145 8.88 31.08 -4.74
C SER A 145 9.32 29.64 -4.68
N CYS A 146 9.75 29.22 -3.50
CA CYS A 146 10.04 27.82 -3.29
C CYS A 146 8.79 27.00 -3.64
N LEU A 147 9.01 25.79 -4.14
CA LEU A 147 7.93 24.84 -4.34
C LEU A 147 7.16 24.66 -3.02
N ALA A 148 5.88 24.35 -3.12
CA ALA A 148 5.05 24.18 -1.95
C ALA A 148 5.65 23.13 -1.00
N GLY A 149 5.56 23.37 0.30
CA GLY A 149 6.24 22.56 1.33
C GLY A 149 7.71 22.92 1.56
N MET A 150 8.31 23.78 0.74
CA MET A 150 9.64 24.31 0.99
C MET A 150 9.57 25.75 1.50
N MET A 151 10.64 26.18 2.15
CA MET A 151 10.83 27.53 2.66
C MET A 151 12.19 28.08 2.25
N LYS A 152 12.37 29.36 2.49
CA LYS A 152 13.63 30.05 2.29
C LYS A 152 13.92 30.88 3.53
N SER A 153 14.90 30.47 4.33
CA SER A 153 15.23 31.13 5.60
C SER A 153 15.63 32.59 5.43
N ASP A 154 16.24 32.92 4.29
CA ASP A 154 16.87 34.21 4.04
C ASP A 154 16.43 34.80 2.69
N THR A 155 16.17 36.11 2.68
CA THR A 155 15.95 36.87 1.45
C THR A 155 17.25 36.91 0.64
N GLY A 156 17.26 36.36 -0.57
CA GLY A 156 18.48 36.30 -1.41
C GLY A 156 18.48 35.11 -2.38
N LEU A 157 19.64 34.66 -2.85
CA LEU A 157 19.81 33.45 -3.68
C LEU A 157 20.21 32.24 -2.83
N HIS A 158 19.34 31.88 -1.88
CA HIS A 158 19.51 30.69 -1.03
C HIS A 158 18.72 29.50 -1.60
N PRO A 159 19.20 28.25 -1.39
CA PRO A 159 18.45 27.06 -1.78
C PRO A 159 17.19 26.96 -0.93
N CYS A 160 16.13 26.38 -1.49
CA CYS A 160 14.91 26.11 -0.76
C CYS A 160 15.14 24.92 0.18
N SER A 161 14.79 25.06 1.45
CA SER A 161 14.84 23.98 2.43
C SER A 161 13.45 23.42 2.68
N LEU A 162 13.35 22.12 3.00
CA LEU A 162 12.06 21.52 3.38
C LEU A 162 11.57 22.14 4.69
N CYS A 163 10.27 22.41 4.79
CA CYS A 163 9.67 22.76 6.07
C CYS A 163 9.90 21.65 7.10
N PRO A 164 10.25 21.98 8.35
CA PRO A 164 10.42 20.97 9.38
C PRO A 164 9.09 20.28 9.72
N MET A 165 9.17 19.12 10.37
CA MET A 165 8.00 18.36 10.80
C MET A 165 7.04 19.20 11.65
N GLY A 166 5.74 19.07 11.40
CA GLY A 166 4.72 19.85 12.10
C GLY A 166 4.58 21.28 11.58
N TRP A 167 5.25 21.61 10.47
CA TRP A 167 5.11 22.88 9.78
C TRP A 167 4.73 22.65 8.32
N ARG A 168 4.02 23.64 7.74
CA ARG A 168 3.60 23.64 6.35
C ARG A 168 3.94 24.93 5.63
N SER A 169 3.99 24.88 4.30
CA SER A 169 4.20 26.04 3.44
C SER A 169 3.35 25.92 2.18
N SER A 170 2.62 26.97 1.83
CA SER A 170 1.94 27.08 0.53
C SER A 170 2.91 27.54 -0.55
N VAL A 171 2.51 27.43 -1.82
CA VAL A 171 3.19 28.12 -2.93
C VAL A 171 3.32 29.60 -2.57
N ASP A 172 4.49 30.19 -2.84
CA ASP A 172 4.83 31.59 -2.56
C ASP A 172 5.08 31.97 -1.08
N SER A 173 5.09 31.02 -0.15
CA SER A 173 5.44 31.33 1.23
C SER A 173 6.95 31.32 1.46
N ILE A 174 7.46 32.41 2.06
CA ILE A 174 8.87 32.52 2.49
C ILE A 174 9.09 31.73 3.79
N ASN A 175 8.05 31.61 4.62
CA ASN A 175 8.13 31.00 5.96
C ASN A 175 7.21 29.78 6.06
N CYS A 176 7.57 28.82 6.90
CA CYS A 176 6.65 27.76 7.28
C CYS A 176 5.70 28.25 8.39
N THR A 177 4.47 27.77 8.38
CA THR A 177 3.46 27.96 9.44
C THR A 177 3.28 26.66 10.21
N VAL A 178 3.10 26.75 11.54
CA VAL A 178 2.86 25.57 12.40
C VAL A 178 1.52 24.93 12.04
N CYS A 179 1.52 23.60 11.88
CA CYS A 179 0.31 22.80 11.70
C CYS A 179 -0.39 22.52 13.04
N ASN A 180 -1.68 22.20 12.99
CA ASN A 180 -2.39 21.67 14.14
C ASN A 180 -1.79 20.32 14.60
N ALA A 181 -1.72 20.11 15.92
CA ALA A 181 -1.14 18.89 16.52
C ALA A 181 -1.93 17.61 16.20
N SER A 182 -3.21 17.72 15.83
CA SER A 182 -4.05 16.60 15.40
C SER A 182 -4.01 16.33 13.89
N ALA A 183 -3.34 17.18 13.11
CA ALA A 183 -3.20 17.02 11.67
C ALA A 183 -1.92 16.28 11.30
N PHE A 184 -1.93 15.61 10.16
CA PHE A 184 -0.75 14.99 9.58
C PHE A 184 0.07 16.02 8.79
N CYS A 185 1.24 16.38 9.32
CA CYS A 185 2.19 17.30 8.70
C CYS A 185 3.61 16.73 8.75
N PRO A 186 4.01 15.90 7.76
CA PRO A 186 5.38 15.43 7.61
C PRO A 186 6.30 16.57 7.11
N PRO A 187 7.63 16.38 7.12
CA PRO A 187 8.57 17.37 6.60
C PRO A 187 8.26 17.77 5.16
N GLY A 188 8.09 19.06 4.90
CA GLY A 188 7.68 19.55 3.60
C GLY A 188 6.19 19.47 3.30
N ALA A 189 5.35 19.50 4.34
CA ALA A 189 3.90 19.56 4.18
C ALA A 189 3.45 20.83 3.41
N VAL A 190 2.55 20.63 2.45
CA VAL A 190 1.87 21.70 1.71
C VAL A 190 0.62 22.17 2.46
N ALA A 191 -0.12 21.24 3.06
CA ALA A 191 -1.33 21.53 3.82
C ALA A 191 -1.47 20.62 5.05
N GLU A 192 -2.42 20.99 5.92
CA GLU A 192 -2.85 20.15 7.04
C GLU A 192 -3.79 19.07 6.52
N VAL A 193 -3.36 17.80 6.62
CA VAL A 193 -4.19 16.67 6.21
C VAL A 193 -4.83 16.02 7.43
N SER A 194 -6.11 15.69 7.35
CA SER A 194 -6.81 14.95 8.40
C SER A 194 -6.26 13.53 8.53
N GLN A 195 -6.14 13.02 9.75
CA GLN A 195 -5.75 11.62 10.01
C GLN A 195 -6.71 10.60 9.38
N THR A 196 -7.94 11.00 9.04
CA THR A 196 -8.90 10.13 8.33
C THR A 196 -8.42 9.73 6.93
N GLU A 197 -7.64 10.57 6.26
CA GLU A 197 -7.04 10.26 4.95
C GLU A 197 -5.88 9.25 5.06
N LEU A 198 -5.41 8.96 6.29
CA LEU A 198 -4.37 7.96 6.58
C LEU A 198 -4.96 6.59 6.96
N GLN A 199 -6.28 6.43 6.95
CA GLN A 199 -6.91 5.19 7.37
C GLN A 199 -6.52 4.04 6.44
N THR A 200 -6.01 2.97 7.06
CA THR A 200 -5.81 1.68 6.42
C THR A 200 -7.08 0.88 6.59
N ILE A 201 -7.67 0.44 5.48
CA ILE A 201 -8.81 -0.47 5.45
C ILE A 201 -8.24 -1.86 5.18
N SER A 202 -8.10 -2.66 6.23
CA SER A 202 -7.83 -4.09 6.09
C SER A 202 -9.16 -4.85 6.11
N GLN A 203 -9.50 -5.46 4.98
CA GLN A 203 -10.56 -6.45 4.95
C GLN A 203 -9.96 -7.77 5.46
N ALA A 204 -9.85 -7.92 6.78
CA ALA A 204 -9.56 -9.21 7.38
C ALA A 204 -10.79 -10.09 7.19
N TYR A 205 -10.80 -10.88 6.12
CA TYR A 205 -11.77 -11.96 6.02
C TYR A 205 -11.44 -12.95 7.12
N SER A 206 -12.30 -13.03 8.12
CA SER A 206 -12.37 -14.20 8.99
C SER A 206 -12.84 -15.35 8.12
N TYR A 207 -11.91 -15.99 7.41
CA TYR A 207 -12.10 -17.40 7.10
C TYR A 207 -12.25 -18.06 8.47
N TYR A 208 -13.47 -18.49 8.76
CA TYR A 208 -13.76 -19.19 10.00
C TYR A 208 -12.78 -20.35 10.11
N GLU A 209 -12.18 -20.51 11.28
CA GLU A 209 -11.20 -21.56 11.55
C GLU A 209 -11.78 -22.90 11.08
N ASN A 210 -11.06 -23.59 10.19
CA ASN A 210 -11.48 -24.90 9.75
C ASN A 210 -11.49 -25.82 10.97
N PRO A 211 -12.52 -26.66 11.14
CA PRO A 211 -12.44 -27.71 12.14
C PRO A 211 -11.22 -28.59 11.85
N ASP A 212 -10.57 -29.11 12.90
CA ASP A 212 -9.39 -30.00 12.79
C ASP A 212 -9.66 -31.26 11.94
N ILE A 213 -10.94 -31.57 11.71
CA ILE A 213 -11.43 -32.74 10.99
C ILE A 213 -11.93 -32.32 9.60
N LYS A 214 -11.20 -32.71 8.56
CA LYS A 214 -11.42 -32.23 7.18
C LYS A 214 -12.01 -33.27 6.22
N LEU A 215 -11.95 -34.56 6.57
CA LEU A 215 -12.56 -35.62 5.77
C LEU A 215 -14.03 -35.76 6.13
N PHE A 216 -14.92 -35.75 5.14
CA PHE A 216 -16.36 -35.91 5.33
C PHE A 216 -16.68 -37.17 6.16
N ASP A 217 -15.97 -38.26 5.94
CA ASP A 217 -16.14 -39.51 6.68
C ASP A 217 -15.80 -39.34 8.16
N ASP A 218 -14.74 -38.59 8.49
CA ASP A 218 -14.36 -38.30 9.87
C ASP A 218 -15.33 -37.33 10.54
N VAL A 219 -15.84 -36.35 9.78
CA VAL A 219 -16.88 -35.42 10.23
C VAL A 219 -18.19 -36.16 10.51
N LEU A 220 -18.55 -37.12 9.65
CA LEU A 220 -19.71 -37.98 9.80
C LEU A 220 -19.54 -38.90 11.00
N LEU A 221 -18.39 -39.57 11.13
CA LEU A 221 -18.07 -40.43 12.28
C LEU A 221 -18.07 -39.64 13.58
N ASN A 222 -17.44 -38.45 13.61
CA ASN A 222 -17.45 -37.60 14.79
C ASN A 222 -18.88 -37.20 15.16
N ASN A 223 -19.71 -36.75 14.22
CA ASN A 223 -21.10 -36.40 14.54
C ASN A 223 -21.96 -37.61 14.94
N VAL A 224 -21.72 -38.80 14.38
CA VAL A 224 -22.45 -40.02 14.72
C VAL A 224 -22.11 -40.51 16.12
N PHE A 225 -20.85 -40.45 16.53
CA PHE A 225 -20.36 -41.03 17.78
C PHE A 225 -20.12 -40.03 18.92
N HIS A 226 -20.10 -38.74 18.64
CA HIS A 226 -19.89 -37.71 19.67
C HIS A 226 -21.19 -37.40 20.42
N ILE A 227 -21.14 -37.53 21.74
CA ILE A 227 -22.19 -37.08 22.66
C ILE A 227 -21.66 -35.84 23.36
N GLY A 228 -22.07 -34.66 22.88
CA GLY A 228 -21.63 -33.39 23.48
C GLY A 228 -22.27 -33.14 24.84
N SER A 229 -21.73 -32.17 25.57
CA SER A 229 -22.18 -31.80 26.92
C SER A 229 -23.41 -30.88 26.94
N THR A 230 -23.81 -30.30 25.80
CA THR A 230 -24.97 -29.41 25.71
C THR A 230 -26.25 -30.17 25.39
N ARG A 231 -27.40 -29.67 25.86
CA ARG A 231 -28.71 -30.31 25.59
C ARG A 231 -29.01 -30.45 24.09
N HIS A 232 -28.60 -29.45 23.31
CA HIS A 232 -28.72 -29.47 21.86
C HIS A 232 -27.88 -30.61 21.26
N CYS A 233 -26.63 -30.74 21.70
CA CYS A 233 -25.73 -31.79 21.26
C CYS A 233 -26.26 -33.20 21.51
N VAL A 234 -26.80 -33.44 22.70
CA VAL A 234 -27.38 -34.74 23.06
C VAL A 234 -28.60 -35.06 22.19
N ALA A 235 -29.45 -34.07 21.91
CA ALA A 235 -30.66 -34.26 21.11
C ALA A 235 -30.39 -34.53 19.62
N VAL A 236 -29.29 -33.98 19.09
CA VAL A 236 -28.89 -34.11 17.68
C VAL A 236 -28.01 -35.35 17.42
N SER A 237 -27.41 -35.92 18.47
CA SER A 237 -26.50 -37.07 18.36
C SER A 237 -27.21 -38.38 17.96
N PRO A 238 -26.85 -39.01 16.82
CA PRO A 238 -27.45 -40.27 16.37
C PRO A 238 -27.25 -41.44 17.35
N ILE A 239 -26.07 -41.52 17.99
CA ILE A 239 -25.79 -42.56 18.99
C ILE A 239 -26.68 -42.44 20.22
N PHE A 240 -27.08 -41.23 20.62
CA PHE A 240 -27.99 -41.04 21.75
C PHE A 240 -29.35 -41.69 21.47
N TRP A 241 -29.91 -41.47 20.27
CA TRP A 241 -31.15 -42.12 19.84
C TRP A 241 -31.00 -43.64 19.71
N ALA A 242 -29.87 -44.12 19.19
CA ALA A 242 -29.57 -45.55 19.15
C ALA A 242 -29.51 -46.17 20.56
N LEU A 243 -28.90 -45.48 21.54
CA LEU A 243 -28.82 -45.91 22.93
C LEU A 243 -30.20 -45.89 23.63
N ILE A 244 -31.04 -44.89 23.36
CA ILE A 244 -32.43 -44.86 23.87
C ILE A 244 -33.22 -46.08 23.39
N VAL A 245 -32.97 -46.56 22.18
CA VAL A 245 -33.62 -47.79 21.68
C VAL A 245 -32.95 -49.04 22.26
N LEU A 246 -31.63 -49.04 22.39
CA LEU A 246 -30.85 -50.20 22.85
C LEU A 246 -31.02 -50.48 24.35
N ILE A 247 -31.11 -49.47 25.21
CA ILE A 247 -31.15 -49.64 26.68
C ILE A 247 -32.43 -50.34 27.16
N PRO A 248 -33.66 -49.87 26.82
CA PRO A 248 -34.91 -50.54 27.20
C PRO A 248 -34.98 -51.96 26.62
N LEU A 249 -34.31 -52.16 25.50
CA LEU A 249 -34.26 -53.43 24.83
C LEU A 249 -33.34 -54.42 25.56
N LEU A 250 -32.13 -54.00 25.93
CA LEU A 250 -31.20 -54.79 26.74
C LEU A 250 -31.77 -55.10 28.12
N THR A 251 -32.52 -54.16 28.74
CA THR A 251 -33.20 -54.44 30.01
C THR A 251 -34.31 -55.47 29.83
N LEU A 252 -35.09 -55.42 28.75
CA LEU A 252 -36.09 -56.43 28.43
C LEU A 252 -35.46 -57.82 28.18
N ILE A 253 -34.32 -57.87 27.50
CA ILE A 253 -33.53 -59.10 27.32
C ILE A 253 -33.04 -59.64 28.66
N GLY A 254 -32.48 -58.78 29.51
CA GLY A 254 -32.01 -59.15 30.85
C GLY A 254 -33.13 -59.70 31.73
N ILE A 255 -34.33 -59.09 31.66
CA ILE A 255 -35.53 -59.59 32.36
C ILE A 255 -35.92 -60.96 31.82
N LEU A 256 -35.97 -61.14 30.50
CA LEU A 256 -36.32 -62.43 29.89
C LEU A 256 -35.30 -63.52 30.24
N PHE A 257 -34.00 -63.21 30.21
CA PHE A 257 -32.93 -64.14 30.57
C PHE A 257 -32.98 -64.53 32.06
N MET A 258 -33.18 -63.55 32.95
CA MET A 258 -33.38 -63.80 34.38
C MET A 258 -34.64 -64.65 34.63
N CYS A 259 -35.75 -64.36 33.94
CA CYS A 259 -36.95 -65.19 34.00
C CYS A 259 -36.70 -66.63 33.51
N GLN A 260 -35.86 -66.80 32.48
CA GLN A 260 -35.51 -68.13 31.95
C GLN A 260 -34.60 -68.91 32.90
N GLN A 261 -33.63 -68.26 33.54
CA GLN A 261 -32.79 -68.87 34.58
C GLN A 261 -33.60 -69.23 35.84
N CYS A 262 -34.48 -68.34 36.32
CA CYS A 262 -35.33 -68.61 37.48
C CYS A 262 -36.38 -69.70 37.22
N SER A 263 -36.82 -69.90 35.97
CA SER A 263 -37.79 -70.94 35.58
C SER A 263 -37.25 -72.37 35.58
N ARG A 264 -35.95 -72.58 35.85
CA ARG A 264 -35.40 -73.92 36.04
C ARG A 264 -35.85 -74.57 37.36
N SER A 265 -36.48 -73.80 38.25
CA SER A 265 -37.20 -74.28 39.44
C SER A 265 -38.64 -74.70 39.08
N SER A 266 -39.01 -75.92 39.45
CA SER A 266 -40.25 -76.63 39.09
C SER A 266 -41.58 -75.92 39.45
N HIS A 267 -41.56 -74.79 40.15
CA HIS A 267 -42.75 -74.20 40.77
C HIS A 267 -43.41 -73.02 40.02
N ASP A 268 -42.84 -72.54 38.91
CA ASP A 268 -43.28 -71.28 38.27
C ASP A 268 -43.82 -71.42 36.83
N SER A 269 -44.40 -72.57 36.49
CA SER A 269 -44.92 -72.86 35.13
C SER A 269 -46.12 -72.01 34.71
N ALA A 270 -46.86 -71.42 35.66
CA ALA A 270 -48.06 -70.63 35.39
C ALA A 270 -47.74 -69.19 34.93
N ARG A 271 -46.75 -68.53 35.56
CA ARG A 271 -46.29 -67.18 35.17
C ARG A 271 -45.62 -67.19 33.80
N MET A 272 -44.81 -68.22 33.53
CA MET A 272 -44.16 -68.40 32.22
C MET A 272 -45.17 -68.59 31.07
N LYS A 273 -46.31 -69.25 31.32
CA LYS A 273 -47.39 -69.39 30.31
C LYS A 273 -48.05 -68.04 29.98
N THR A 274 -48.24 -67.16 30.96
CA THR A 274 -48.83 -65.83 30.73
C THR A 274 -47.86 -64.92 29.97
N ILE A 275 -46.57 -64.94 30.31
CA ILE A 275 -45.52 -64.20 29.59
C ILE A 275 -45.38 -64.72 28.16
N LYS A 276 -45.31 -66.06 27.95
CA LYS A 276 -45.31 -66.65 26.61
C LYS A 276 -46.56 -66.26 25.81
N LYS A 277 -47.73 -66.13 26.43
CA LYS A 277 -48.97 -65.74 25.73
C LYS A 277 -48.95 -64.29 25.23
N TRP A 278 -48.32 -63.37 25.99
CA TRP A 278 -48.09 -61.99 25.56
C TRP A 278 -47.03 -61.90 24.46
N PHE A 279 -45.90 -62.59 24.63
CA PHE A 279 -44.82 -62.61 23.65
C PHE A 279 -45.08 -63.47 22.41
N LYS A 280 -46.14 -64.29 22.38
CA LYS A 280 -46.55 -65.02 21.16
C LYS A 280 -47.30 -64.12 20.17
N ARG A 281 -47.76 -62.94 20.59
CA ARG A 281 -48.44 -61.95 19.72
C ARG A 281 -47.49 -60.95 19.08
N THR A 282 -46.40 -60.64 19.74
CA THR A 282 -45.24 -59.94 19.18
C THR A 282 -44.32 -61.01 18.64
N ASP A 283 -44.26 -61.24 17.34
CA ASP A 283 -43.57 -62.36 16.66
C ASP A 283 -42.03 -62.35 16.81
N LEU A 284 -41.54 -62.25 18.06
CA LEU A 284 -40.15 -62.06 18.46
C LEU A 284 -39.58 -63.29 19.18
N VAL A 285 -40.40 -64.31 19.47
CA VAL A 285 -40.04 -65.43 20.36
C VAL A 285 -40.35 -66.81 19.76
N ALA A 286 -40.82 -66.89 18.50
CA ALA A 286 -41.19 -68.19 17.91
C ALA A 286 -39.98 -69.04 17.48
N GLU A 287 -38.84 -68.44 17.12
CA GLU A 287 -37.64 -69.16 16.69
C GLU A 287 -36.41 -68.64 17.44
N GLY A 288 -35.84 -69.49 18.29
CA GLY A 288 -34.90 -69.14 19.36
C GLY A 288 -33.50 -68.68 18.95
N GLU A 289 -33.24 -68.30 17.70
CA GLU A 289 -31.88 -67.98 17.25
C GLU A 289 -31.68 -66.60 16.59
N ASN A 290 -32.73 -65.85 16.19
CA ASN A 290 -32.53 -64.64 15.37
C ASN A 290 -33.11 -63.31 15.91
N TRP A 291 -33.62 -63.28 17.15
CA TRP A 291 -34.17 -62.05 17.74
C TRP A 291 -33.09 -60.97 17.98
N ILE A 292 -31.86 -61.38 18.29
CA ILE A 292 -30.70 -60.47 18.40
C ILE A 292 -30.45 -59.78 17.05
N GLY A 293 -30.58 -60.53 15.95
CA GLY A 293 -30.42 -60.02 14.59
C GLY A 293 -31.46 -58.96 14.24
N GLY A 294 -32.75 -59.24 14.43
CA GLY A 294 -33.82 -58.28 14.12
C GLY A 294 -33.73 -56.97 14.92
N LEU A 295 -33.22 -57.03 16.15
CA LEU A 295 -33.05 -55.87 17.01
C LEU A 295 -31.83 -55.03 16.64
N PHE A 296 -30.74 -55.70 16.26
CA PHE A 296 -29.59 -55.03 15.64
C PHE A 296 -30.02 -54.29 14.36
N THR A 297 -30.93 -54.87 13.58
CA THR A 297 -31.49 -54.22 12.38
C THR A 297 -32.24 -52.93 12.69
N ILE A 298 -33.02 -52.88 13.78
CA ILE A 298 -33.75 -51.65 14.17
C ILE A 298 -32.79 -50.53 14.58
N ALA A 299 -31.78 -50.85 15.39
CA ALA A 299 -30.76 -49.87 15.78
C ALA A 299 -29.99 -49.36 14.54
N LEU A 300 -29.67 -50.25 13.60
CA LEU A 300 -28.99 -49.91 12.35
C LEU A 300 -29.86 -49.02 11.44
N ILE A 301 -31.17 -49.27 11.36
CA ILE A 301 -32.11 -48.41 10.61
C ILE A 301 -32.17 -47.00 11.20
N VAL A 302 -32.23 -46.87 12.53
CA VAL A 302 -32.23 -45.55 13.19
C VAL A 302 -30.95 -44.78 12.88
N LEU A 303 -29.79 -45.45 12.91
CA LEU A 303 -28.52 -44.84 12.51
C LEU A 303 -28.54 -44.41 11.05
N LEU A 304 -28.97 -45.26 10.11
CA LEU A 304 -29.02 -44.94 8.68
C LEU A 304 -29.91 -43.71 8.38
N ILE A 305 -31.08 -43.62 9.02
CA ILE A 305 -31.99 -42.47 8.85
C ILE A 305 -31.32 -41.19 9.34
N GLN A 306 -30.67 -41.21 10.51
CA GLN A 306 -30.02 -40.03 11.07
C GLN A 306 -28.78 -39.62 10.25
N THR A 307 -28.00 -40.58 9.77
CA THR A 307 -26.87 -40.34 8.85
C THR A 307 -27.35 -39.69 7.55
N TYR A 308 -28.48 -40.15 7.00
CA TYR A 308 -29.08 -39.55 5.80
C TYR A 308 -29.56 -38.12 6.04
N VAL A 309 -30.26 -37.87 7.16
CA VAL A 309 -30.74 -36.52 7.53
C VAL A 309 -29.56 -35.57 7.73
N PHE A 310 -28.50 -36.03 8.40
CA PHE A 310 -27.27 -35.26 8.56
C PHE A 310 -26.61 -34.95 7.21
N ALA A 311 -26.40 -35.95 6.35
CA ALA A 311 -25.77 -35.77 5.05
C ALA A 311 -26.55 -34.80 4.16
N ASN A 312 -27.88 -34.94 4.11
CA ASN A 312 -28.75 -34.05 3.34
C ASN A 312 -28.65 -32.60 3.84
N ASN A 313 -28.76 -32.38 5.15
CA ASN A 313 -28.65 -31.04 5.74
C ASN A 313 -27.23 -30.44 5.61
N PHE A 314 -26.20 -31.28 5.63
CA PHE A 314 -24.80 -30.87 5.46
C PHE A 314 -24.55 -30.37 4.03
N VAL A 315 -25.09 -31.04 3.01
CA VAL A 315 -24.97 -30.59 1.60
C VAL A 315 -25.66 -29.24 1.38
N PHE A 316 -26.82 -29.01 2.03
CA PHE A 316 -27.57 -27.74 1.90
C PHE A 316 -26.93 -26.55 2.64
N GLN A 317 -25.83 -26.73 3.38
CA GLN A 317 -25.08 -25.62 3.97
C GLN A 317 -24.16 -24.89 2.98
N TYR A 318 -24.10 -25.34 1.73
CA TYR A 318 -23.24 -24.76 0.70
C TYR A 318 -24.04 -24.01 -0.38
N PRO A 319 -23.63 -22.79 -0.78
CA PRO A 319 -22.45 -22.06 -0.31
C PRO A 319 -22.62 -21.46 1.10
N ALA A 320 -21.58 -21.59 1.94
CA ALA A 320 -21.56 -21.17 3.35
C ALA A 320 -21.89 -19.68 3.58
N ALA A 321 -21.75 -18.84 2.55
CA ALA A 321 -22.01 -17.41 2.59
C ALA A 321 -23.51 -17.03 2.59
N SER A 322 -24.40 -17.92 2.11
CA SER A 322 -25.84 -17.63 1.99
C SER A 322 -26.70 -18.27 3.09
N VAL A 323 -26.11 -19.08 3.97
CA VAL A 323 -26.85 -19.92 4.93
C VAL A 323 -26.46 -19.56 6.37
N GLY A 324 -27.46 -19.50 7.26
CA GLY A 324 -27.30 -19.24 8.70
C GLY A 324 -26.57 -20.37 9.46
N SER A 325 -26.58 -20.31 10.79
CA SER A 325 -25.87 -21.29 11.64
C SER A 325 -26.33 -22.75 11.44
N SER A 326 -25.38 -23.69 11.50
CA SER A 326 -25.65 -25.14 11.34
C SER A 326 -26.24 -25.75 12.63
N ASN A 327 -27.57 -25.73 12.74
CA ASN A 327 -28.31 -26.27 13.90
C ASN A 327 -28.53 -27.80 13.85
N PHE A 328 -27.96 -28.50 12.87
CA PHE A 328 -28.10 -29.95 12.69
C PHE A 328 -26.86 -30.74 13.15
N ALA A 329 -25.86 -30.05 13.69
CA ALA A 329 -24.64 -30.64 14.22
C ALA A 329 -24.30 -30.02 15.58
N CYS A 330 -23.55 -30.76 16.40
CA CYS A 330 -23.03 -30.28 17.69
C CYS A 330 -22.10 -29.07 17.55
N ASP A 331 -21.27 -29.15 16.53
CA ASP A 331 -20.29 -28.15 16.20
C ASP A 331 -20.88 -27.22 15.14
N VAL A 332 -21.05 -25.95 15.49
CA VAL A 332 -21.58 -24.93 14.58
C VAL A 332 -20.54 -24.45 13.55
N THR A 333 -19.28 -24.86 13.69
CA THR A 333 -18.18 -24.54 12.78
C THR A 333 -18.01 -25.55 11.62
N LEU A 334 -18.78 -26.64 11.66
CA LEU A 334 -18.78 -27.71 10.65
C LEU A 334 -19.08 -27.22 9.21
N ARG A 335 -19.62 -26.01 9.07
CA ARG A 335 -19.90 -25.35 7.79
C ARG A 335 -18.66 -25.17 6.89
N ASN A 336 -17.45 -25.25 7.45
CA ASN A 336 -16.20 -25.06 6.70
C ASN A 336 -15.46 -26.36 6.40
N ALA A 337 -15.96 -27.51 6.85
CA ALA A 337 -15.21 -28.77 6.81
C ALA A 337 -14.92 -29.28 5.38
N LEU A 338 -15.60 -28.75 4.35
CA LEU A 338 -15.37 -29.14 2.95
C LEU A 338 -14.23 -28.35 2.27
N PHE A 339 -13.72 -27.28 2.89
CA PHE A 339 -12.66 -26.45 2.31
C PHE A 339 -11.33 -26.73 3.03
N ASP A 340 -10.43 -27.50 2.39
CA ASP A 340 -9.19 -27.99 3.03
C ASP A 340 -8.25 -26.84 3.48
N THR A 341 -8.28 -25.69 2.80
CA THR A 341 -7.61 -24.45 3.17
C THR A 341 -8.22 -23.28 2.41
N SER A 342 -8.13 -22.07 2.95
CA SER A 342 -8.48 -20.81 2.28
C SER A 342 -7.65 -20.49 1.02
N LEU A 343 -6.70 -21.34 0.62
CA LEU A 343 -5.86 -21.22 -0.58
C LEU A 343 -5.36 -22.62 -0.96
N LYS A 344 -6.07 -23.36 -1.82
CA LYS A 344 -5.52 -24.46 -2.64
C LYS A 344 -6.51 -24.80 -3.76
N SER A 345 -6.31 -24.20 -4.94
CA SER A 345 -6.53 -24.84 -6.24
C SER A 345 -6.29 -23.79 -7.32
N LEU A 346 -5.05 -23.70 -7.81
CA LEU A 346 -4.70 -22.92 -9.01
C LEU A 346 -3.53 -23.53 -9.81
N ALA A 347 -2.91 -24.62 -9.31
CA ALA A 347 -1.81 -25.31 -9.99
C ALA A 347 -2.27 -26.50 -10.85
N ILE A 348 -3.58 -26.75 -10.94
CA ILE A 348 -4.19 -27.78 -11.79
C ILE A 348 -5.03 -27.02 -12.82
N PRO A 349 -4.95 -27.34 -14.13
CA PRO A 349 -5.87 -26.76 -15.10
C PRO A 349 -7.29 -26.95 -14.58
N PRO A 350 -8.12 -25.87 -14.53
CA PRO A 350 -9.44 -25.95 -13.95
C PRO A 350 -10.18 -27.12 -14.56
N SER A 351 -10.72 -27.98 -13.69
CA SER A 351 -11.73 -28.94 -14.15
C SER A 351 -12.88 -28.15 -14.78
N SER A 352 -13.65 -28.78 -15.68
CA SER A 352 -14.81 -28.11 -16.31
C SER A 352 -15.82 -27.57 -15.29
N GLU A 353 -15.80 -28.09 -14.06
CA GLU A 353 -16.64 -27.65 -12.95
C GLU A 353 -16.08 -26.41 -12.21
N GLU A 354 -14.76 -26.20 -12.23
CA GLU A 354 -14.09 -25.02 -11.63
C GLU A 354 -14.00 -23.85 -12.61
N GLN A 355 -14.12 -24.09 -13.92
CA GLN A 355 -14.01 -23.06 -14.95
C GLN A 355 -14.93 -21.87 -14.68
N ASP A 356 -16.23 -22.09 -14.34
CA ASP A 356 -17.12 -20.94 -14.09
C ASP A 356 -16.73 -20.12 -12.85
N MET A 357 -15.94 -20.68 -11.92
CA MET A 357 -15.41 -19.93 -10.77
C MET A 357 -14.24 -19.04 -11.19
N PHE A 358 -13.38 -19.53 -12.09
CA PHE A 358 -12.33 -18.73 -12.70
C PHE A 358 -12.90 -17.67 -13.63
N ASP A 359 -13.94 -18.00 -14.39
CA ASP A 359 -14.64 -17.02 -15.24
C ASP A 359 -15.26 -15.91 -14.38
N LEU A 360 -15.87 -16.25 -13.23
CA LEU A 360 -16.38 -15.27 -12.27
C LEU A 360 -15.28 -14.35 -11.68
N LEU A 361 -14.08 -14.88 -11.43
CA LEU A 361 -12.94 -14.10 -10.92
C LEU A 361 -12.32 -13.23 -12.02
N ASN A 362 -12.21 -13.77 -13.25
CA ASN A 362 -11.71 -13.07 -14.42
C ASN A 362 -12.65 -11.95 -14.88
N ASP A 363 -13.96 -12.15 -14.75
CA ASP A 363 -14.99 -11.15 -15.06
C ASP A 363 -15.11 -10.07 -13.96
N GLN A 364 -14.55 -10.31 -12.78
CA GLN A 364 -14.53 -9.30 -11.73
C GLN A 364 -13.66 -8.13 -12.20
N GLN A 365 -14.22 -6.92 -12.22
CA GLN A 365 -13.48 -5.72 -12.58
C GLN A 365 -12.75 -5.16 -11.37
N TRP A 366 -11.42 -5.01 -11.48
CA TRP A 366 -10.56 -4.54 -10.39
C TRP A 366 -10.25 -3.06 -10.62
N THR A 367 -10.42 -2.26 -9.58
CA THR A 367 -10.09 -0.83 -9.59
C THR A 367 -9.01 -0.56 -8.54
N LEU A 368 -7.89 -0.04 -8.99
CA LEU A 368 -6.82 0.45 -8.13
C LEU A 368 -7.04 1.92 -7.79
N HIS A 369 -6.93 2.24 -6.52
CA HIS A 369 -6.95 3.58 -5.97
C HIS A 369 -5.54 3.94 -5.52
N VAL A 370 -5.00 5.04 -6.03
CA VAL A 370 -3.71 5.57 -5.58
C VAL A 370 -3.90 7.01 -5.16
N ASN A 371 -3.69 7.25 -3.87
CA ASN A 371 -3.84 8.55 -3.26
C ASN A 371 -2.46 9.07 -2.85
N LEU A 372 -2.02 10.17 -3.47
CA LEU A 372 -0.84 10.91 -3.04
C LEU A 372 -1.28 11.97 -2.05
N ILE A 373 -0.78 11.89 -0.83
CA ILE A 373 -1.23 12.72 0.29
C ILE A 373 -0.14 13.72 0.65
N ASN A 374 -0.57 14.95 0.91
CA ASN A 374 0.28 16.09 1.23
C ASN A 374 1.29 16.38 0.13
N THR A 375 0.78 16.65 -1.07
CA THR A 375 1.57 16.93 -2.27
C THR A 375 0.95 18.06 -3.10
N ALA A 376 1.80 18.75 -3.87
CA ALA A 376 1.39 19.76 -4.85
C ALA A 376 1.30 19.21 -6.29
N ILE A 377 1.44 17.88 -6.45
CA ILE A 377 1.36 17.23 -7.77
C ILE A 377 -0.01 17.45 -8.40
N ASN A 378 -0.01 17.75 -9.70
CA ASN A 378 -1.22 17.83 -10.50
C ASN A 378 -1.54 16.49 -11.18
N CYS A 379 -2.83 16.26 -11.44
CA CYS A 379 -3.31 15.06 -12.15
C CYS A 379 -2.69 14.89 -13.54
N SER A 380 -2.33 15.98 -14.22
CA SER A 380 -1.65 15.95 -15.52
C SER A 380 -0.23 15.37 -15.46
N SER A 381 0.37 15.33 -14.27
CA SER A 381 1.73 14.86 -14.06
C SER A 381 1.81 13.38 -13.68
N ILE A 382 0.67 12.68 -13.62
CA ILE A 382 0.60 11.26 -13.26
C ILE A 382 0.34 10.46 -14.54
N SER A 383 1.18 9.47 -14.80
CA SER A 383 1.03 8.59 -15.97
C SER A 383 1.18 7.13 -15.53
N PRO A 384 0.07 6.35 -15.51
CA PRO A 384 0.13 4.93 -15.22
C PRO A 384 0.46 4.11 -16.47
N TYR A 385 1.29 3.09 -16.28
CA TYR A 385 1.71 2.15 -17.30
C TYR A 385 1.54 0.72 -16.78
N GLU A 386 0.97 -0.15 -17.59
CA GLU A 386 1.01 -1.59 -17.40
C GLU A 386 2.32 -2.14 -17.97
N ILE A 387 3.01 -2.99 -17.22
CA ILE A 387 4.23 -3.66 -17.68
C ILE A 387 3.88 -5.10 -18.07
N ILE A 388 4.06 -5.44 -19.34
CA ILE A 388 3.90 -6.79 -19.88
C ILE A 388 5.26 -7.24 -20.45
N GLY A 389 5.95 -8.10 -19.70
CA GLY A 389 7.30 -8.56 -20.05
C GLY A 389 8.28 -7.39 -20.12
N THR A 390 8.77 -7.07 -21.33
CA THR A 390 9.69 -5.94 -21.58
C THR A 390 8.98 -4.71 -22.18
N SER A 391 7.66 -4.75 -22.35
CA SER A 391 6.87 -3.67 -22.95
C SER A 391 6.02 -2.96 -21.90
N SER A 392 5.82 -1.65 -22.08
CA SER A 392 4.92 -0.85 -21.26
C SER A 392 3.76 -0.31 -22.10
N ILE A 393 2.55 -0.41 -21.56
CA ILE A 393 1.31 0.06 -22.19
C ILE A 393 0.74 1.18 -21.32
N ALA A 394 0.52 2.36 -21.90
CA ALA A 394 -0.08 3.47 -21.18
C ALA A 394 -1.54 3.14 -20.82
N LEU A 395 -1.89 3.28 -19.55
CA LEU A 395 -3.26 3.11 -19.07
C LEU A 395 -3.96 4.46 -18.98
N SER A 396 -5.24 4.50 -19.29
CA SER A 396 -6.07 5.69 -19.09
C SER A 396 -6.48 5.81 -17.62
N LEU A 397 -6.19 6.97 -17.02
CA LEU A 397 -6.77 7.36 -15.74
C LEU A 397 -8.29 7.49 -15.88
N VAL A 398 -9.05 6.81 -15.02
CA VAL A 398 -10.52 6.85 -15.07
C VAL A 398 -11.04 8.10 -14.39
N THR A 399 -10.52 8.40 -13.20
CA THR A 399 -10.72 9.68 -12.53
C THR A 399 -9.45 10.09 -11.78
N CYS A 400 -9.13 11.38 -11.84
CA CYS A 400 -8.12 11.99 -10.99
C CYS A 400 -8.66 13.31 -10.43
N LYS A 401 -8.55 13.51 -9.12
CA LYS A 401 -8.96 14.73 -8.42
C LYS A 401 -7.87 15.19 -7.48
N SER A 402 -7.54 16.48 -7.50
CA SER A 402 -6.65 17.13 -6.54
C SER A 402 -7.49 18.04 -5.65
N VAL A 403 -7.56 17.74 -4.36
CA VAL A 403 -8.31 18.50 -3.35
C VAL A 403 -7.49 18.55 -2.07
N ASP A 404 -7.32 19.73 -1.48
CA ASP A 404 -6.64 19.93 -0.18
C ASP A 404 -5.27 19.23 -0.06
N SER A 405 -4.45 19.35 -1.11
CA SER A 405 -3.12 18.71 -1.21
C SER A 405 -3.16 17.17 -1.18
N VAL A 406 -4.29 16.57 -1.53
CA VAL A 406 -4.46 15.14 -1.74
C VAL A 406 -4.88 14.89 -3.19
N VAL A 407 -4.08 14.11 -3.90
CA VAL A 407 -4.35 13.69 -5.28
C VAL A 407 -4.87 12.27 -5.25
N LYS A 408 -6.15 12.08 -5.56
CA LYS A 408 -6.82 10.78 -5.62
C LYS A 408 -6.91 10.34 -7.07
N THR A 409 -6.27 9.22 -7.40
CA THR A 409 -6.24 8.62 -8.74
C THR A 409 -6.92 7.27 -8.71
N THR A 410 -7.66 6.97 -9.77
CA THR A 410 -8.32 5.67 -9.97
C THR A 410 -7.94 5.10 -11.33
N ILE A 411 -7.52 3.85 -11.31
CA ILE A 411 -7.09 3.08 -12.47
C ILE A 411 -7.94 1.84 -12.51
N VAL A 412 -8.64 1.64 -13.62
CA VAL A 412 -9.45 0.43 -13.84
C VAL A 412 -8.62 -0.55 -14.64
N PHE A 413 -8.51 -1.77 -14.15
CA PHE A 413 -7.81 -2.82 -14.84
C PHE A 413 -8.73 -3.46 -15.88
N SER A 414 -8.20 -3.64 -17.09
CA SER A 414 -8.93 -4.30 -18.18
C SER A 414 -8.80 -5.82 -18.09
N ASN A 415 -7.70 -6.32 -17.50
CA ASN A 415 -7.37 -7.71 -17.23
C ASN A 415 -6.67 -7.81 -15.86
N HIS A 416 -6.36 -9.01 -15.39
CA HIS A 416 -5.47 -9.20 -14.24
C HIS A 416 -4.04 -8.74 -14.58
N VAL A 417 -3.77 -7.46 -14.33
CA VAL A 417 -2.46 -6.85 -14.53
C VAL A 417 -1.51 -7.32 -13.43
N GLU A 418 -0.39 -7.95 -13.81
CA GLU A 418 0.61 -8.42 -12.85
C GLU A 418 1.51 -7.29 -12.32
N GLN A 419 1.83 -6.31 -13.18
CA GLN A 419 2.75 -5.22 -12.87
C GLN A 419 2.25 -3.88 -13.40
N LEU A 420 2.19 -2.90 -12.51
CA LEU A 420 1.83 -1.52 -12.80
C LEU A 420 2.98 -0.60 -12.41
N GLN A 421 3.31 0.35 -13.27
CA GLN A 421 4.27 1.41 -12.99
C GLN A 421 3.56 2.77 -13.07
N ILE A 422 3.64 3.56 -12.02
CA ILE A 422 3.11 4.92 -11.99
C ILE A 422 4.29 5.87 -12.07
N VAL A 423 4.36 6.65 -13.14
CA VAL A 423 5.39 7.66 -13.36
C VAL A 423 4.84 9.02 -12.98
N LEU A 424 5.60 9.74 -12.15
CA LEU A 424 5.31 11.10 -11.72
C LEU A 424 6.26 12.05 -12.45
N ASN A 425 5.73 12.81 -13.42
CA ASN A 425 6.51 13.72 -14.28
C ASN A 425 6.76 15.10 -13.65
N ASP A 426 6.73 15.18 -12.32
CA ASP A 426 6.85 16.43 -11.58
C ASP A 426 7.73 16.22 -10.34
N ILE A 427 8.54 17.23 -10.00
CA ILE A 427 9.45 17.19 -8.86
C ILE A 427 8.73 17.88 -7.71
N ASN A 428 8.00 17.09 -6.92
CA ASN A 428 7.28 17.58 -5.75
C ASN A 428 7.54 16.71 -4.53
N VAL A 429 7.26 17.28 -3.36
CA VAL A 429 7.26 16.55 -2.10
C VAL A 429 5.97 15.73 -2.02
N ILE A 430 6.10 14.47 -1.61
CA ILE A 430 4.98 13.58 -1.32
C ILE A 430 5.12 13.13 0.14
N GLY A 431 4.16 13.52 0.97
CA GLY A 431 4.17 13.18 2.38
C GLY A 431 3.78 11.73 2.68
N ASN A 432 2.85 11.17 1.89
CA ASN A 432 2.34 9.81 2.07
C ASN A 432 1.75 9.29 0.75
N ILE A 433 1.80 7.97 0.56
CA ILE A 433 1.13 7.26 -0.52
C ILE A 433 0.16 6.25 0.09
N ALA A 434 -1.13 6.33 -0.24
CA ALA A 434 -2.07 5.27 0.06
C ALA A 434 -2.48 4.53 -1.22
N VAL A 435 -2.38 3.21 -1.19
CA VAL A 435 -2.71 2.31 -2.31
C VAL A 435 -3.84 1.41 -1.87
N GLY A 436 -4.90 1.35 -2.67
CA GLY A 436 -6.05 0.52 -2.41
C GLY A 436 -6.53 -0.22 -3.64
N LEU A 437 -7.26 -1.29 -3.42
CA LEU A 437 -7.82 -2.15 -4.44
C LEU A 437 -9.27 -2.46 -4.09
N THR A 438 -10.16 -2.24 -5.06
CA THR A 438 -11.57 -2.58 -4.93
C THR A 438 -12.02 -3.45 -6.09
N GLY A 439 -12.75 -4.52 -5.78
CA GLY A 439 -13.44 -5.37 -6.75
C GLY A 439 -14.88 -5.56 -6.30
N LEU A 440 -15.85 -5.33 -7.18
CA LEU A 440 -17.26 -5.55 -6.85
C LEU A 440 -17.55 -7.04 -6.75
N GLY A 441 -18.41 -7.44 -5.80
CA GLY A 441 -18.86 -8.83 -5.72
C GLY A 441 -19.81 -9.16 -6.88
N SER A 442 -19.77 -10.40 -7.33
CA SER A 442 -20.62 -10.90 -8.42
C SER A 442 -21.16 -12.29 -8.07
N THR A 443 -22.34 -12.63 -8.56
CA THR A 443 -22.96 -13.95 -8.35
C THR A 443 -23.38 -14.54 -9.68
N ALA A 444 -23.05 -15.82 -9.91
CA ALA A 444 -23.56 -16.59 -11.04
C ALA A 444 -24.01 -17.98 -10.54
N GLY A 445 -25.33 -18.20 -10.52
CA GLY A 445 -25.91 -19.45 -10.05
C GLY A 445 -25.61 -19.72 -8.56
N SER A 446 -24.98 -20.86 -8.27
CA SER A 446 -24.55 -21.25 -6.93
C SER A 446 -23.17 -20.71 -6.51
N LYS A 447 -22.49 -19.98 -7.41
CA LYS A 447 -21.14 -19.45 -7.21
C LYS A 447 -21.19 -17.94 -6.96
N SER A 448 -20.33 -17.44 -6.09
CA SER A 448 -20.26 -16.02 -5.73
C SER A 448 -18.81 -15.56 -5.56
N ALA A 449 -18.42 -14.52 -6.30
CA ALA A 449 -17.20 -13.76 -6.08
C ALA A 449 -17.46 -12.66 -5.03
N GLN A 450 -16.59 -12.58 -4.02
CA GLN A 450 -16.76 -11.62 -2.93
C GLN A 450 -16.28 -10.22 -3.31
N GLN A 451 -16.87 -9.22 -2.66
CA GLN A 451 -16.46 -7.82 -2.83
C GLN A 451 -15.16 -7.54 -2.09
N ILE A 452 -14.10 -7.19 -2.81
CA ILE A 452 -12.82 -6.79 -2.24
C ILE A 452 -12.80 -5.28 -2.02
N ASN A 453 -12.40 -4.83 -0.84
CA ASN A 453 -12.11 -3.43 -0.54
C ASN A 453 -10.96 -3.31 0.46
N PHE A 454 -9.78 -3.04 -0.07
CA PHE A 454 -8.54 -2.90 0.70
C PHE A 454 -7.91 -1.55 0.43
N ILE A 455 -7.41 -0.86 1.46
CA ILE A 455 -6.62 0.36 1.32
C ILE A 455 -5.49 0.31 2.34
N GLN A 456 -4.25 0.50 1.91
CA GLN A 456 -3.07 0.60 2.75
C GLN A 456 -2.40 1.95 2.57
N ALA A 457 -2.20 2.67 3.67
CA ALA A 457 -1.40 3.88 3.70
C ALA A 457 0.06 3.54 4.02
N PHE A 458 1.01 4.15 3.31
CA PHE A 458 2.45 4.00 3.47
C PHE A 458 3.07 5.37 3.78
N TYR A 459 3.33 5.62 5.06
CA TYR A 459 3.91 6.88 5.51
C TYR A 459 4.95 6.67 6.60
N ASN A 460 5.89 7.60 6.65
CA ASN A 460 6.78 7.82 7.78
C ASN A 460 6.57 9.27 8.24
N THR A 461 6.49 9.50 9.55
CA THR A 461 6.30 10.86 10.09
C THR A 461 7.53 11.75 9.89
N ASN A 462 8.72 11.15 9.75
CA ASN A 462 9.99 11.85 9.76
C ASN A 462 10.60 12.02 8.36
N GLU A 463 10.01 11.41 7.34
CA GLU A 463 10.57 11.33 6.00
C GLU A 463 9.49 11.69 4.98
N THR A 464 9.92 12.28 3.87
CA THR A 464 9.06 12.53 2.72
C THR A 464 9.78 12.14 1.44
N LEU A 465 8.99 11.78 0.44
CA LEU A 465 9.51 11.39 -0.87
C LEU A 465 9.71 12.64 -1.71
N VAL A 466 10.93 12.87 -2.17
CA VAL A 466 11.31 14.03 -2.97
C VAL A 466 12.06 13.53 -4.21
N GLN A 467 11.33 13.11 -5.24
CA GLN A 467 11.82 12.89 -6.62
C GLN A 467 10.73 12.31 -7.52
N SER A 468 10.95 12.37 -8.84
CA SER A 468 10.24 11.53 -9.81
C SER A 468 10.63 10.08 -9.56
N ILE A 469 9.79 9.36 -8.82
CA ILE A 469 10.01 7.95 -8.51
C ILE A 469 9.00 7.14 -9.33
N PRO A 470 9.44 6.19 -10.19
CA PRO A 470 8.54 5.20 -10.71
C PRO A 470 8.07 4.31 -9.56
N ILE A 471 6.78 4.38 -9.23
CA ILE A 471 6.19 3.47 -8.24
C ILE A 471 5.78 2.21 -8.99
N THR A 472 6.52 1.12 -8.79
CA THR A 472 6.15 -0.20 -9.32
C THR A 472 5.31 -0.94 -8.30
N LEU A 473 4.06 -1.23 -8.66
CA LEU A 473 3.13 -2.06 -7.91
C LEU A 473 3.04 -3.41 -8.62
N GLN A 474 3.38 -4.48 -7.90
CA GLN A 474 3.19 -5.83 -8.39
C GLN A 474 1.97 -6.44 -7.69
N LEU A 475 0.95 -6.77 -8.47
CA LEU A 475 -0.21 -7.53 -8.01
C LEU A 475 0.12 -9.01 -8.19
N ILE A 476 0.63 -9.61 -7.12
CA ILE A 476 0.89 -11.05 -7.09
C ILE A 476 -0.41 -11.71 -6.64
N MET A 477 -1.07 -12.42 -7.55
CA MET A 477 -2.08 -13.39 -7.15
C MET A 477 -1.34 -14.54 -6.45
N VAL A 478 -1.34 -14.52 -5.12
CA VAL A 478 -0.76 -15.60 -4.33
C VAL A 478 -1.70 -16.79 -4.43
N SER A 479 -1.23 -17.83 -5.12
CA SER A 479 -1.90 -19.10 -5.37
C SER A 479 -1.87 -20.06 -4.18
#